data_AF-A0A3E0WFU7-F1
#
_entry.id   AF-A0A3E0WFU7-F1
#
_cell.length_a   1.000
_cell.length_b   1.000
_cell.length_c   1.000
_cell.angle_alpha   90.00
_cell.angle_beta   90.00
_cell.angle_gamma   90.00
#
_symmetry.space_group_name_H-M   'P 1'
#
loop_
_entity.id
_entity.type
_entity.pdbx_description
1 polymer ?
#
loop_
_entity_poly.entity_id
_entity_poly.type
_entity_poly.pdbx_seq_one_letter_code
_entity_poly.pdbx_strand_id
1 'polypeptide(L)'
;MTSVERSVLRNGLREWGGPARPTDELARVTGFASKADLFATGSRIAEDIVQGRPMKRHDWTRALVSTEFVFASDVLGSGVDWSTTTGLRDQLTLQTLRDLQRHLVFAR
;
A
#
# COMPACT_ATOMS: atom_id res chain seq x y z
N MET A 1 -6.28 -0.75 -14.12
CA MET A 1 -5.80 0.15 -13.06
C MET A 1 -5.48 1.53 -13.62
N THR A 2 -6.04 2.58 -13.02
CA THR A 2 -5.83 3.99 -13.35
C THR A 2 -4.51 4.51 -12.77
N SER A 3 -4.09 5.73 -13.17
CA SER A 3 -2.93 6.40 -12.57
C SER A 3 -3.14 6.72 -11.09
N VAL A 4 -4.36 7.05 -10.67
CA VAL A 4 -4.72 7.33 -9.27
C VAL A 4 -4.63 6.05 -8.43
N GLU A 5 -5.20 4.95 -8.91
CA GLU A 5 -5.10 3.64 -8.25
C GLU A 5 -3.65 3.18 -8.06
N ARG A 6 -2.82 3.33 -9.11
CA ARG A 6 -1.38 3.06 -9.01
C ARG A 6 -0.70 3.95 -7.97
N SER A 7 -1.06 5.23 -7.93
CA SER A 7 -0.45 6.20 -7.00
C SER A 7 -0.82 5.89 -5.55
N VAL A 8 -2.08 5.52 -5.29
CA VAL A 8 -2.55 5.09 -3.96
C VAL A 8 -1.78 3.86 -3.48
N LEU A 9 -1.66 2.82 -4.30
CA LEU A 9 -0.93 1.61 -3.92
C LEU A 9 0.58 1.86 -3.72
N ARG A 10 1.20 2.61 -4.64
CA ARG A 10 2.63 2.99 -4.55
C ARG A 10 2.91 3.75 -3.26
N ASN A 11 2.10 4.76 -2.95
CA ASN A 11 2.26 5.54 -1.72
C ASN A 11 2.02 4.66 -0.49
N GLY A 12 1.02 3.78 -0.52
CA GLY A 12 0.77 2.85 0.59
C GLY A 12 1.91 1.87 0.88
N LEU A 13 2.79 1.60 -0.08
CA LEU A 13 4.02 0.83 0.14
C LEU A 13 5.19 1.71 0.63
N ARG A 14 5.27 2.96 0.17
CA ARG A 14 6.37 3.89 0.52
C ARG A 14 6.23 4.51 1.90
N GLU A 15 5.00 4.76 2.37
CA GLU A 15 4.76 5.39 3.68
C GLU A 15 5.26 4.54 4.86
N TRP A 16 5.46 3.22 4.66
CA TRP A 16 6.11 2.35 5.64
C TRP A 16 7.55 2.76 5.95
N GLY A 17 8.24 3.41 5.01
CA GLY A 17 9.58 3.97 5.20
C GLY A 17 9.59 5.43 5.67
N GLY A 18 8.40 6.02 5.88
CA GLY A 18 8.21 7.39 6.33
C GLY A 18 7.68 7.45 7.78
N PRO A 19 6.55 8.13 8.05
CA PRO A 19 6.05 8.35 9.41
C PRO A 19 5.54 7.07 10.09
N ALA A 20 5.19 6.04 9.31
CA ALA A 20 4.76 4.75 9.85
C ALA A 20 5.90 4.05 10.60
N ARG A 21 5.54 3.26 11.61
CA ARG A 21 6.49 2.57 12.50
C ARG A 21 6.37 1.06 12.36
N PRO A 22 6.81 0.46 11.23
CA PRO A 22 6.64 -0.96 11.01
C PRO A 22 7.47 -1.78 12.03
N THR A 23 6.83 -2.82 12.56
CA THR A 23 7.46 -3.94 13.26
C THR A 23 7.46 -5.18 12.37
N ASP A 24 8.23 -6.20 12.75
CA ASP A 24 8.22 -7.47 12.02
C ASP A 24 6.86 -8.18 12.10
N GLU A 25 6.15 -8.05 13.22
CA GLU A 25 4.80 -8.59 13.40
C GLU A 25 3.82 -7.95 12.42
N LEU A 26 3.88 -6.63 12.28
CA LEU A 26 3.00 -5.89 11.38
C LEU A 26 3.33 -6.22 9.91
N ALA A 27 4.61 -6.33 9.57
CA ALA A 27 5.03 -6.77 8.23
C ALA A 27 4.49 -8.16 7.89
N ARG A 28 4.49 -9.09 8.86
CA ARG A 28 3.90 -10.42 8.68
C ARG A 28 2.38 -10.38 8.49
N VAL A 29 1.68 -9.53 9.24
CA VAL A 29 0.22 -9.33 9.08
C VAL A 29 -0.13 -8.84 7.66
N THR A 30 0.69 -7.98 7.07
CA THR A 30 0.47 -7.47 5.71
C THR A 30 1.07 -8.35 4.59
N GLY A 31 1.62 -9.52 4.96
CA GLY A 31 2.03 -10.58 4.02
C GLY A 31 3.51 -10.60 3.65
N PHE A 32 4.36 -9.84 4.35
CA PHE A 32 5.82 -9.84 4.19
C PHE A 32 6.49 -10.77 5.21
N ALA A 33 7.75 -11.15 4.97
CA ALA A 33 8.47 -12.03 5.88
C ALA A 33 8.99 -11.30 7.14
N SER A 34 9.35 -10.03 6.99
CA SER A 34 9.94 -9.15 8.01
C SER A 34 9.81 -7.69 7.59
N LYS A 35 10.16 -6.76 8.48
CA LYS A 35 10.31 -5.34 8.17
C LYS A 35 11.32 -5.09 7.05
N ALA A 36 12.43 -5.83 7.03
CA ALA A 36 13.42 -5.72 5.96
C ALA A 36 12.82 -6.16 4.60
N ASP A 37 12.02 -7.23 4.60
CA ASP A 37 11.29 -7.69 3.41
C ASP A 37 10.20 -6.70 2.99
N LEU A 38 9.48 -6.10 3.94
CA LEU A 38 8.51 -5.02 3.67
C LEU A 38 9.14 -3.90 2.86
N PHE A 39 10.36 -3.47 3.22
CA PHE A 39 11.05 -2.44 2.45
C PHE A 39 11.55 -2.95 1.10
N ALA A 40 12.29 -4.05 1.05
CA ALA A 40 12.89 -4.54 -0.19
C ALA A 40 11.83 -4.97 -1.22
N THR A 41 10.89 -5.83 -0.80
CA THR A 41 9.81 -6.31 -1.64
C THR A 41 8.77 -5.22 -1.89
N GLY A 42 8.46 -4.37 -0.91
CA GLY A 42 7.55 -3.24 -1.09
C GLY A 42 8.07 -2.22 -2.13
N SER A 43 9.36 -1.89 -2.10
CA SER A 43 9.99 -1.04 -3.12
C SER A 43 9.91 -1.65 -4.52
N ARG A 44 10.17 -2.96 -4.65
CA ARG A 44 10.01 -3.67 -5.94
C ARG A 44 8.56 -3.61 -6.43
N ILE A 45 7.59 -3.95 -5.58
CA ILE A 45 6.16 -3.93 -5.94
C ILE A 45 5.73 -2.52 -6.35
N ALA A 46 6.16 -1.49 -5.62
CA ALA A 46 5.86 -0.10 -5.95
C ALA A 46 6.39 0.29 -7.33
N GLU A 47 7.60 -0.15 -7.69
CA GLU A 47 8.17 0.05 -9.03
C GLU A 47 7.35 -0.70 -10.10
N ASP A 48 7.04 -1.98 -9.87
CA ASP A 48 6.25 -2.80 -10.79
C ASP A 48 4.87 -2.18 -11.06
N ILE A 49 4.21 -1.62 -10.04
CA ILE A 49 2.94 -0.89 -10.15
C ILE A 49 3.06 0.35 -11.03
N VAL A 50 4.10 1.17 -10.82
CA VAL A 50 4.34 2.41 -11.58
C VAL A 50 4.61 2.09 -13.05
N GLN A 51 5.41 1.06 -13.29
CA GLN A 51 5.80 0.63 -14.64
C GLN A 51 4.72 -0.24 -15.32
N GLY A 52 3.62 -0.55 -14.62
CA GLY A 52 2.53 -1.38 -15.16
C GLY A 52 2.96 -2.82 -15.47
N ARG A 53 3.98 -3.32 -14.78
CA ARG A 53 4.49 -4.69 -14.98
C ARG A 53 3.50 -5.73 -14.42
N PRO A 54 3.39 -6.91 -15.05
CA PRO A 54 2.59 -7.99 -14.51
C PRO A 54 3.18 -8.46 -13.17
N MET A 55 2.32 -8.65 -12.18
CA MET A 55 2.69 -9.13 -10.86
C MET A 55 1.87 -10.36 -10.47
N LYS A 56 2.43 -11.17 -9.58
CA LYS A 56 1.70 -12.30 -8.98
C LYS A 56 0.60 -11.79 -8.07
N ARG A 57 -0.46 -12.59 -7.91
CA ARG A 57 -1.60 -12.27 -7.04
C ARG A 57 -1.19 -11.86 -5.62
N HIS A 58 -0.21 -12.54 -5.03
CA HIS A 58 0.25 -12.22 -3.68
C HIS A 58 0.88 -10.83 -3.55
N ASP A 59 1.52 -10.32 -4.60
CA ASP A 59 2.09 -8.97 -4.59
C ASP A 59 0.99 -7.90 -4.64
N TRP A 60 -0.09 -8.16 -5.39
CA TRP A 60 -1.28 -7.32 -5.37
C TRP A 60 -1.94 -7.29 -3.98
N THR A 61 -2.05 -8.46 -3.33
CA THR A 61 -2.58 -8.55 -1.96
C THR A 61 -1.71 -7.79 -0.96
N ARG A 62 -0.37 -7.96 -1.02
CA ARG A 62 0.58 -7.23 -0.19
C ARG A 62 0.44 -5.72 -0.35
N ALA A 63 0.36 -5.24 -1.60
CA ALA A 63 0.16 -3.82 -1.88
C ALA A 63 -1.15 -3.31 -1.27
N LEU A 64 -2.28 -3.98 -1.55
CA LEU A 64 -3.59 -3.54 -1.09
C LEU A 64 -3.69 -3.50 0.44
N VAL A 65 -3.35 -4.60 1.12
CA VAL A 65 -3.45 -4.70 2.58
C VAL A 65 -2.49 -3.70 3.26
N SER A 66 -1.28 -3.54 2.74
CA SER A 66 -0.33 -2.55 3.27
C SER A 66 -0.84 -1.13 3.13
N THR A 67 -1.45 -0.79 1.99
CA THR A 67 -2.06 0.52 1.79
C THR A 67 -3.21 0.75 2.77
N GLU A 68 -4.09 -0.24 2.97
CA GLU A 68 -5.22 -0.13 3.89
C GLU A 68 -4.76 0.15 5.33
N PHE A 69 -3.75 -0.58 5.81
CA PHE A 69 -3.20 -0.39 7.15
C PHE A 69 -2.51 0.97 7.32
N VAL A 70 -1.62 1.33 6.40
CA VAL A 70 -0.84 2.58 6.54
C VAL A 70 -1.72 3.81 6.38
N PHE A 71 -2.76 3.75 5.56
CA PHE A 71 -3.70 4.84 5.38
C PHE A 71 -4.65 5.00 6.58
N ALA A 72 -5.23 3.90 7.08
CA ALA A 72 -6.29 3.98 8.08
C ALA A 72 -5.78 4.18 9.51
N SER A 73 -4.55 3.76 9.81
CA SER A 73 -4.00 3.81 11.17
C SER A 73 -3.07 5.00 11.36
N ASP A 74 -3.34 5.83 12.36
CA ASP A 74 -2.39 6.84 12.83
C ASP A 74 -1.36 6.25 13.82
N VAL A 75 -1.79 5.24 14.61
CA VAL A 75 -0.91 4.60 15.61
C VAL A 75 0.19 3.77 14.97
N LEU A 76 -0.13 3.07 13.89
CA LEU A 76 0.79 2.14 13.21
C LEU A 76 1.25 2.65 11.84
N GLY A 77 0.48 3.56 11.24
CA GLY A 77 0.63 4.02 9.87
C GLY A 77 0.91 5.51 9.78
N SER A 78 0.32 6.11 8.75
CA SER A 78 0.47 7.51 8.38
C SER A 78 -0.87 8.23 8.39
N GLY A 79 -1.87 7.78 9.17
CA GLY A 79 -3.25 8.28 9.08
C GLY A 79 -3.39 9.81 9.02
N VAL A 80 -2.89 10.53 10.03
CA VAL A 80 -2.96 12.00 10.07
C VAL A 80 -2.00 12.65 9.05
N ASP A 81 -0.86 12.01 8.81
CA ASP A 81 0.18 12.54 7.92
C ASP A 81 -0.06 12.26 6.42
N TRP A 82 -1.00 11.37 6.08
CA TRP A 82 -1.16 10.80 4.75
C TRP A 82 -1.35 11.87 3.68
N SER A 83 -2.26 12.81 3.95
CA SER A 83 -2.52 13.90 3.00
C SER A 83 -1.33 14.82 2.82
N THR A 84 -0.51 14.99 3.85
CA THR A 84 0.70 15.82 3.85
C THR A 84 1.84 15.14 3.11
N THR A 85 2.11 13.87 3.38
CA THR A 85 3.24 13.13 2.81
C THR A 85 2.98 12.66 1.38
N THR A 86 1.73 12.33 1.05
CA THR A 86 1.36 11.78 -0.26
C THR A 86 0.72 12.78 -1.22
N GLY A 87 0.18 13.89 -0.69
CA GLY A 87 -0.65 14.85 -1.43
C GLY A 87 -2.05 14.32 -1.78
N LEU A 88 -2.43 13.12 -1.31
CA LEU A 88 -3.71 12.50 -1.60
C LEU A 88 -4.72 12.80 -0.48
N ARG A 89 -5.89 13.31 -0.85
CA ARG A 89 -6.98 13.52 0.12
C ARG A 89 -7.55 12.19 0.59
N ASP A 90 -7.96 12.11 1.85
CA ASP A 90 -8.55 10.91 2.45
C ASP A 90 -9.77 10.40 1.70
N GLN A 91 -10.70 11.30 1.36
CA GLN A 91 -11.90 10.94 0.61
C GLN A 91 -11.56 10.27 -0.73
N LEU A 92 -10.58 10.82 -1.46
CA LEU A 92 -10.12 10.26 -2.73
C LEU A 92 -9.46 8.90 -2.51
N THR A 93 -8.62 8.79 -1.48
CA THR A 93 -7.91 7.56 -1.14
C THR A 93 -8.89 6.44 -0.77
N LEU A 94 -9.88 6.73 0.08
CA LEU A 94 -10.90 5.78 0.49
C LEU A 94 -11.77 5.31 -0.67
N GLN A 95 -12.19 6.23 -1.56
CA GLN A 95 -12.94 5.87 -2.77
C GLN A 95 -12.10 4.95 -3.67
N THR A 96 -10.84 5.32 -3.91
CA THR A 96 -9.91 4.54 -4.73
C THR A 96 -9.65 3.15 -4.14
N LEU A 97 -9.52 3.03 -2.81
CA LEU A 97 -9.38 1.75 -2.13
C LEU A 97 -10.60 0.84 -2.34
N ARG A 98 -11.82 1.38 -2.35
CA ARG A 98 -13.02 0.60 -2.64
C ARG A 98 -13.04 0.09 -4.08
N ASP A 99 -12.57 0.88 -5.03
CA ASP A 99 -12.46 0.46 -6.43
C ASP A 99 -11.38 -0.62 -6.60
N LEU A 100 -10.21 -0.42 -6.00
CA LEU A 100 -9.12 -1.40 -5.97
C LEU A 100 -9.54 -2.74 -5.36
N GLN A 101 -10.28 -2.72 -4.24
CA GLN A 101 -10.81 -3.95 -3.63
C GLN A 101 -11.71 -4.70 -4.61
N ARG A 102 -12.60 -4.00 -5.34
CA ARG A 102 -13.42 -4.67 -6.36
C ARG A 102 -12.54 -5.24 -7.47
N HIS A 103 -11.61 -4.47 -8.01
CA HIS A 103 -10.74 -4.93 -9.09
C HIS A 103 -9.87 -6.15 -8.71
N LEU A 104 -9.31 -6.16 -7.50
CA LEU A 104 -8.35 -7.17 -7.07
C LEU A 104 -8.99 -8.37 -6.36
N VAL A 105 -10.16 -8.20 -5.73
CA VAL A 105 -10.91 -9.31 -5.09
C VAL A 105 -11.76 -10.08 -6.09
N PHE A 106 -12.33 -9.41 -7.11
CA PHE A 106 -13.13 -10.08 -8.15
C PHE A 106 -12.31 -10.74 -9.27
N ALA A 107 -10.98 -10.51 -9.32
CA ALA A 107 -10.07 -11.29 -10.15
C ALA A 107 -9.79 -12.68 -9.52
N ARG A 108 -10.84 -13.49 -9.41
CA ARG A 108 -10.79 -14.90 -8.97
C ARG A 108 -10.27 -15.81 -10.07
#